data_AF-A0A399F933-F1
#
_entry.id   AF-A0A399F933-F1
#
_cell.length_a   1.000
_cell.length_b   1.000
_cell.length_c   1.000
_cell.angle_alpha   90.00
_cell.angle_beta   90.00
_cell.angle_gamma   90.00
#
_symmetry.space_group_name_H-M   'P 1'
#
loop_
_entity.id
_entity.type
_entity.pdbx_description
1 polymer ?
#
loop_
_entity_poly.entity_id
_entity_poly.type
_entity_poly.pdbx_seq_one_letter_code
_entity_poly.pdbx_strand_id
1 'polypeptide(L)'
;MLGRFQRLFTALSPLSSQPDDAWAAAELRVEELLLYRAMDPRDRDHAVRVAQRLLQRYPEAPGSVVRAALLHDVGKALRPYHPLERILTGLWCPNVEIEPLRKGFYGAWQVRQHHPIYGARRILDLEVAALVREHHQPQSLWGRRLHEVDAEF
;
A
#
# COMPACT_ATOMS: atom_id res chain seq x y z
N MET A 1 21.93 13.75 13.34
CA MET A 1 22.00 12.95 12.10
C MET A 1 21.79 11.45 12.34
N LEU A 2 22.32 10.84 13.42
CA LEU A 2 22.11 9.42 13.76
C LEU A 2 20.64 8.96 13.86
N GLY A 3 19.76 9.77 14.46
CA GLY A 3 18.34 9.39 14.64
C GLY A 3 17.52 9.29 13.33
N ARG A 4 17.91 9.99 12.27
CA ARG A 4 17.28 9.85 10.94
C ARG A 4 17.69 8.54 10.27
N PHE A 5 18.95 8.14 10.40
CA PHE A 5 19.47 6.88 9.87
C PHE A 5 18.89 5.67 10.60
N GLN A 6 18.74 5.75 11.93
CA GLN A 6 18.04 4.71 12.70
C GLN A 6 16.58 4.58 12.29
N ARG A 7 15.83 5.69 12.13
CA ARG A 7 14.45 5.65 11.61
C ARG A 7 14.36 5.03 10.23
N LEU A 8 15.32 5.33 9.33
CA LEU A 8 15.38 4.72 8.01
C LEU A 8 15.69 3.22 8.08
N PHE A 9 16.61 2.80 8.95
CA PHE A 9 16.98 1.40 9.13
C PHE A 9 15.83 0.58 9.76
N THR A 10 15.13 1.11 10.75
CA THR A 10 13.95 0.47 11.35
C THR A 10 12.79 0.41 10.36
N ALA A 11 12.59 1.45 9.54
CA ALA A 11 11.57 1.45 8.47
C ALA A 11 11.87 0.47 7.33
N LEU A 12 13.14 0.07 7.16
CA LEU A 12 13.58 -0.85 6.10
C LEU A 12 13.73 -2.29 6.58
N SER A 13 13.77 -2.54 7.90
CA SER A 13 13.94 -3.88 8.46
C SER A 13 12.62 -4.65 8.52
N PRO A 14 12.44 -5.73 7.74
CA PRO A 14 11.24 -6.55 7.81
C PRO A 14 11.11 -7.28 9.16
N LEU A 15 12.21 -7.44 9.92
CA LEU A 15 12.23 -8.08 11.23
C LEU A 15 11.55 -7.26 12.34
N SER A 16 11.34 -5.97 12.13
CA SER A 16 10.64 -5.10 13.10
C SER A 16 9.17 -4.84 12.75
N SER A 17 8.70 -5.26 11.58
CA SER A 17 7.29 -5.13 11.21
C SER A 17 6.46 -6.25 11.84
N GLN A 18 5.48 -5.87 12.64
CA GLN A 18 4.58 -6.80 13.33
C GLN A 18 3.14 -6.42 12.95
N PRO A 19 2.70 -6.74 11.71
CA PRO A 19 1.34 -6.44 11.31
C PRO A 19 0.34 -7.16 12.22
N ASP A 20 -0.71 -6.47 12.63
CA ASP A 20 -1.88 -7.09 13.25
C ASP A 20 -2.73 -7.79 12.18
N ASP A 21 -2.20 -8.90 11.66
CA ASP A 21 -2.83 -9.71 10.62
C ASP A 21 -4.19 -10.27 11.07
N ALA A 22 -4.38 -10.48 12.38
CA ALA A 22 -5.63 -10.96 12.94
C ALA A 22 -6.73 -9.89 12.85
N TRP A 23 -6.40 -8.65 13.20
CA TRP A 23 -7.32 -7.52 13.01
C TRP A 23 -7.63 -7.29 11.53
N ALA A 24 -6.63 -7.29 10.65
CA ALA A 24 -6.85 -7.16 9.21
C ALA A 24 -7.75 -8.27 8.65
N ALA A 25 -7.57 -9.52 9.08
CA ALA A 25 -8.38 -10.65 8.66
C ALA A 25 -9.85 -10.57 9.11
N ALA A 26 -10.15 -9.83 10.17
CA ALA A 26 -11.53 -9.62 10.63
C ALA A 26 -12.28 -8.60 9.76
N GLU A 27 -11.56 -7.66 9.13
CA GLU A 27 -12.13 -6.62 8.26
C GLU A 27 -12.25 -7.06 6.79
N LEU A 28 -11.33 -7.92 6.33
CA LEU A 28 -11.23 -8.31 4.92
C LEU A 28 -12.14 -9.49 4.56
N ARG A 29 -12.65 -9.49 3.33
CA ARG A 29 -13.25 -10.69 2.74
C ARG A 29 -12.19 -11.74 2.43
N VAL A 30 -12.60 -12.98 2.21
CA VAL A 30 -11.69 -14.11 1.96
C VAL A 30 -10.75 -13.84 0.79
N GLU A 31 -11.27 -13.31 -0.33
CA GLU A 31 -10.51 -13.02 -1.53
C GLU A 31 -9.53 -11.86 -1.32
N GLU A 32 -9.93 -10.86 -0.55
CA GLU A 32 -9.14 -9.70 -0.16
C GLU A 32 -8.02 -10.10 0.82
N LEU A 33 -8.28 -11.04 1.71
CA LEU A 33 -7.28 -11.56 2.65
C LEU A 33 -6.15 -12.29 1.92
N LEU A 34 -6.45 -13.01 0.83
CA LEU A 34 -5.43 -13.63 -0.02
C LEU A 34 -4.50 -12.59 -0.66
N LEU A 35 -5.09 -11.47 -1.11
CA LEU A 35 -4.34 -10.34 -1.66
C LEU A 35 -3.48 -9.66 -0.60
N TYR A 36 -4.05 -9.37 0.56
CA TYR A 36 -3.35 -8.79 1.69
C TYR A 36 -2.15 -9.65 2.12
N ARG A 37 -2.34 -10.96 2.28
CA ARG A 37 -1.26 -11.90 2.66
C ARG A 37 -0.12 -12.00 1.64
N ALA A 38 -0.35 -11.63 0.39
CA ALA A 38 0.69 -11.58 -0.63
C ALA A 38 1.56 -10.31 -0.52
N MET A 39 1.13 -9.29 0.22
CA MET A 39 1.92 -8.08 0.46
C MET A 39 3.12 -8.36 1.37
N ASP A 40 4.17 -7.57 1.19
CA ASP A 40 5.33 -7.62 2.08
C ASP A 40 4.90 -7.32 3.53
N PRO A 41 5.47 -7.99 4.56
CA PRO A 41 5.14 -7.72 5.96
C PRO A 41 5.19 -6.24 6.36
N ARG A 42 6.09 -5.45 5.75
CA ARG A 42 6.17 -3.99 5.99
C ARG A 42 4.99 -3.24 5.40
N ASP A 43 4.58 -3.60 4.19
CA ASP A 43 3.42 -2.99 3.54
C ASP A 43 2.13 -3.37 4.29
N ARG A 44 2.06 -4.59 4.85
CA ARG A 44 0.94 -5.02 5.71
C ARG A 44 0.88 -4.27 7.04
N ASP A 45 2.03 -4.09 7.69
CA ASP A 45 2.14 -3.34 8.95
C ASP A 45 1.77 -1.87 8.74
N HIS A 46 2.28 -1.26 7.66
CA HIS A 46 1.88 0.06 7.19
C HIS A 46 0.36 0.14 6.99
N ALA A 47 -0.22 -0.76 6.19
CA ALA A 47 -1.64 -0.74 5.86
C ALA A 47 -2.54 -0.89 7.10
N VAL A 48 -2.16 -1.72 8.07
CA VAL A 48 -2.87 -1.85 9.36
C VAL A 48 -2.84 -0.53 10.12
N ARG A 49 -1.68 0.12 10.23
CA ARG A 49 -1.53 1.40 10.94
C ARG A 49 -2.36 2.50 10.28
N VAL A 50 -2.38 2.56 8.95
CA VAL A 50 -3.21 3.47 8.16
C VAL A 50 -4.69 3.21 8.43
N ALA A 51 -5.15 1.97 8.34
CA ALA A 51 -6.56 1.61 8.53
C ALA A 51 -7.04 1.88 9.97
N GLN A 52 -6.23 1.58 10.97
CA GLN A 52 -6.54 1.88 12.38
C GLN A 52 -6.56 3.38 12.64
N ARG A 53 -5.59 4.15 12.10
CA ARG A 53 -5.59 5.62 12.22
C ARG A 53 -6.79 6.24 11.51
N LEU A 54 -7.18 5.69 10.36
CA LEU A 54 -8.36 6.12 9.62
C LEU A 54 -9.62 5.97 10.48
N LEU A 55 -9.84 4.80 11.10
CA LEU A 55 -10.98 4.55 11.98
C LEU A 55 -10.96 5.39 13.26
N GLN A 56 -9.77 5.64 13.83
CA GLN A 56 -9.64 6.54 14.98
C GLN A 56 -10.09 7.96 14.64
N ARG A 57 -9.77 8.45 13.44
CA ARG A 57 -10.10 9.81 13.00
C ARG A 57 -11.51 9.93 12.44
N TYR A 58 -11.97 8.90 11.74
CA TYR A 58 -13.28 8.82 11.09
C TYR A 58 -13.97 7.52 11.50
N PRO A 59 -14.53 7.44 12.72
CA PRO A 59 -15.22 6.24 13.19
C PRO A 59 -16.42 5.85 12.32
N GLU A 60 -16.94 6.78 11.52
CA GLU A 60 -18.03 6.57 10.55
C GLU A 60 -17.57 5.98 9.21
N ALA A 61 -16.27 5.68 9.04
CA ALA A 61 -15.73 5.14 7.81
C ALA A 61 -16.45 3.83 7.40
N PRO A 62 -17.02 3.75 6.19
CA PRO A 62 -17.59 2.51 5.69
C PRO A 62 -16.55 1.39 5.65
N GLY A 63 -16.99 0.14 5.82
CA GLY A 63 -16.10 -1.02 5.75
C GLY A 63 -15.36 -1.16 4.41
N SER A 64 -15.91 -0.65 3.30
CA SER A 64 -15.19 -0.53 2.02
C SER A 64 -13.92 0.34 2.13
N VAL A 65 -13.95 1.41 2.92
CA VAL A 65 -12.80 2.32 3.10
C VAL A 65 -11.73 1.68 3.98
N VAL A 66 -12.13 0.97 5.04
CA VAL A 66 -11.20 0.22 5.91
C VAL A 66 -10.49 -0.87 5.10
N ARG A 67 -11.24 -1.65 4.31
CA ARG A 67 -10.69 -2.65 3.40
C ARG A 67 -9.79 -2.03 2.34
N ALA A 68 -10.16 -0.87 1.78
CA ALA A 68 -9.30 -0.14 0.84
C ALA A 68 -8.01 0.34 1.49
N ALA A 69 -8.04 0.81 2.73
CA ALA A 69 -6.85 1.19 3.49
C ALA A 69 -5.91 0.00 3.70
N LEU A 70 -6.45 -1.17 4.03
CA LEU A 70 -5.68 -2.41 4.17
C LEU A 70 -5.05 -2.90 2.86
N LEU A 71 -5.61 -2.54 1.71
CA LEU A 71 -5.22 -3.05 0.39
C LEU A 71 -4.60 -2.01 -0.55
N HIS A 72 -4.49 -0.74 -0.17
CA HIS A 72 -4.08 0.35 -1.07
C HIS A 72 -2.74 0.06 -1.77
N ASP A 73 -1.86 -0.64 -1.07
CA ASP A 73 -0.52 -1.00 -1.50
C ASP A 73 -0.40 -2.39 -2.15
N VAL A 74 -1.49 -3.13 -2.32
CA VAL A 74 -1.46 -4.52 -2.82
C VAL A 74 -0.81 -4.65 -4.21
N GLY A 75 -0.88 -3.62 -5.04
CA GLY A 75 -0.21 -3.61 -6.34
C GLY A 75 1.32 -3.75 -6.24
N LYS A 76 1.93 -3.43 -5.09
CA LYS A 76 3.36 -3.63 -4.82
C LYS A 76 3.74 -5.12 -4.82
N ALA A 77 2.80 -6.00 -4.44
CA ALA A 77 2.99 -7.44 -4.40
C ALA A 77 3.16 -8.11 -5.79
N LEU A 78 2.97 -7.37 -6.89
CA LEU A 78 3.26 -7.89 -8.24
C LEU A 78 4.75 -8.20 -8.45
N ARG A 79 5.62 -7.66 -7.60
CA ARG A 79 7.05 -7.96 -7.64
C ARG A 79 7.58 -8.23 -6.24
N PRO A 80 8.56 -9.14 -6.09
CA PRO A 80 9.27 -9.31 -4.83
C PRO A 80 9.88 -7.99 -4.37
N TYR A 81 9.84 -7.74 -3.07
CA TYR A 81 10.49 -6.57 -2.49
C TYR A 81 12.01 -6.67 -2.62
N HIS A 82 12.62 -5.73 -3.33
CA HIS A 82 14.08 -5.57 -3.39
C HIS A 82 14.50 -4.22 -2.79
N PRO A 83 15.21 -4.20 -1.63
CA PRO A 83 15.57 -2.95 -0.95
C PRO A 83 16.38 -1.98 -1.83
N LEU A 84 17.31 -2.49 -2.63
CA LEU A 84 18.12 -1.68 -3.54
C LEU A 84 17.27 -1.04 -4.65
N GLU A 85 16.32 -1.77 -5.22
CA GLU A 85 15.37 -1.22 -6.20
C GLU A 85 14.53 -0.11 -5.55
N ARG A 86 14.06 -0.30 -4.31
CA ARG A 86 13.27 0.70 -3.57
C ARG A 86 14.04 2.00 -3.34
N ILE A 87 15.32 1.93 -2.98
CA ILE A 87 16.17 3.11 -2.76
C ILE A 87 16.44 3.81 -4.09
N LEU A 88 16.90 3.07 -5.10
CA LEU A 88 17.35 3.66 -6.37
C LEU A 88 16.19 4.23 -7.19
N THR A 89 15.01 3.59 -7.17
CA THR A 89 13.81 4.13 -7.82
C THR A 89 13.28 5.41 -7.17
N GLY A 90 13.71 5.73 -5.95
CA GLY A 90 13.43 7.00 -5.30
C GLY A 90 14.34 8.16 -5.72
N LEU A 91 15.53 7.88 -6.26
CA LEU A 91 16.51 8.89 -6.68
C LEU A 91 16.22 9.45 -8.08
N TRP A 92 15.67 8.61 -8.95
CA TRP A 92 15.28 8.98 -10.30
C TRP A 92 14.04 8.19 -10.70
N CYS A 93 13.05 8.88 -11.24
CA CYS A 93 11.76 8.31 -11.59
C CYS A 93 11.38 8.73 -13.02
N PRO A 94 11.84 8.00 -14.05
CA PRO A 94 11.47 8.27 -15.43
C PRO A 94 9.98 7.99 -15.63
N ASN A 95 9.36 8.62 -16.64
CA ASN A 95 8.02 8.21 -17.06
C ASN A 95 8.10 6.80 -17.66
N VAL A 96 7.35 5.85 -17.10
CA VAL A 96 7.33 4.44 -17.53
C VAL A 96 5.92 4.03 -17.92
N GLU A 97 5.82 3.24 -18.98
CA GLU A 97 4.55 2.69 -19.44
C GLU A 97 3.98 1.72 -18.42
N ILE A 98 2.66 1.60 -18.36
CA ILE A 98 1.98 0.70 -17.42
C ILE A 98 2.11 -0.78 -17.83
N GLU A 99 2.16 -1.08 -19.12
CA GLU A 99 2.23 -2.46 -19.61
C GLU A 99 3.18 -2.57 -20.80
N PRO A 100 3.81 -3.74 -21.02
CA PRO A 100 3.81 -4.91 -20.12
C PRO A 100 4.66 -4.67 -18.86
N LEU A 101 4.30 -5.30 -17.74
CA LEU A 101 5.14 -5.28 -16.53
C LEU A 101 6.51 -5.94 -16.78
N ARG A 102 7.59 -5.16 -16.66
CA ARG A 102 8.97 -5.61 -16.91
C ARG A 102 9.67 -6.10 -15.65
N LYS A 103 10.81 -6.77 -15.83
CA LYS A 103 11.75 -7.16 -14.75
C LYS A 103 12.77 -6.05 -14.45
N GLY A 104 13.56 -6.20 -13.38
CA GLY A 104 14.62 -5.25 -12.98
C GLY A 104 14.11 -3.85 -12.64
N PHE A 105 14.99 -2.84 -12.70
CA PHE A 105 14.66 -1.45 -12.31
C PHE A 105 13.46 -0.85 -13.05
N TYR A 106 13.28 -1.18 -14.33
CA TYR A 106 12.14 -0.68 -15.10
C TYR A 106 10.81 -1.07 -14.46
N GLY A 107 10.64 -2.35 -14.13
CA GLY A 107 9.42 -2.77 -13.46
C GLY A 107 9.32 -2.33 -12.00
N ALA A 108 10.44 -2.02 -11.34
CA ALA A 108 10.40 -1.40 -10.02
C ALA A 108 9.85 0.05 -10.10
N TRP A 109 10.23 0.82 -11.13
CA TRP A 109 9.60 2.11 -11.42
C TRP A 109 8.12 1.96 -11.77
N GLN A 110 7.77 0.95 -12.57
CA GLN A 110 6.37 0.68 -12.93
C GLN A 110 5.52 0.42 -11.68
N VAL A 111 5.97 -0.47 -10.78
CA VAL A 111 5.27 -0.74 -9.53
C VAL A 111 5.17 0.51 -8.66
N ARG A 112 6.27 1.25 -8.50
CA ARG A 112 6.26 2.50 -7.72
C ARG A 112 5.21 3.49 -8.22
N GLN A 113 5.11 3.69 -9.53
CA GLN A 113 4.20 4.68 -10.13
C GLN A 113 2.76 4.18 -10.25
N HIS A 114 2.58 2.90 -10.59
CA HIS A 114 1.30 2.36 -11.06
C HIS A 114 0.68 1.29 -10.15
N HIS A 115 1.24 1.04 -8.96
CA HIS A 115 0.63 0.09 -8.01
C HIS A 115 -0.83 0.38 -7.62
N PRO A 116 -1.34 1.63 -7.58
CA PRO A 116 -2.78 1.84 -7.38
C PRO A 116 -3.62 1.15 -8.46
N ILE A 117 -3.19 1.26 -9.72
CA ILE A 117 -3.88 0.67 -10.88
C ILE A 117 -3.73 -0.86 -10.87
N TYR A 118 -2.52 -1.35 -10.61
CA TYR A 118 -2.26 -2.79 -10.52
C TYR A 118 -3.05 -3.45 -9.41
N GLY A 119 -3.13 -2.82 -8.22
CA GLY A 119 -3.88 -3.33 -7.09
C GLY A 119 -5.37 -3.35 -7.37
N ALA A 120 -5.91 -2.23 -7.85
CA ALA A 120 -7.33 -2.10 -8.18
C ALA A 120 -7.80 -3.13 -9.23
N ARG A 121 -6.96 -3.52 -10.19
CA ARG A 121 -7.29 -4.56 -11.19
C ARG A 121 -7.48 -5.96 -10.59
N ARG A 122 -7.00 -6.20 -9.36
CA ARG A 122 -7.05 -7.51 -8.69
C ARG A 122 -8.18 -7.60 -7.66
N ILE A 123 -8.77 -6.47 -7.27
CA ILE A 123 -9.81 -6.40 -6.25
C ILE A 123 -11.16 -6.55 -6.93
N LEU A 124 -11.98 -7.48 -6.43
CA LEU A 124 -13.30 -7.78 -6.98
C LEU A 124 -14.37 -6.78 -6.56
N ASP A 125 -14.30 -6.27 -5.33
CA ASP A 125 -15.21 -5.25 -4.83
C ASP A 125 -14.92 -3.91 -5.52
N LEU A 126 -15.88 -3.43 -6.32
CA LEU A 126 -15.70 -2.25 -7.17
C LEU A 126 -15.46 -0.97 -6.35
N GLU A 127 -16.06 -0.86 -5.17
CA GLU A 127 -15.90 0.32 -4.30
C GLU A 127 -14.50 0.34 -3.70
N VAL A 128 -14.04 -0.81 -3.19
CA VAL A 128 -12.68 -0.97 -2.68
C VAL A 128 -11.66 -0.75 -3.80
N ALA A 129 -11.88 -1.32 -4.99
CA ALA A 129 -11.02 -1.15 -6.14
C ALA A 129 -10.95 0.32 -6.61
N ALA A 130 -12.05 1.07 -6.55
CA ALA A 130 -12.06 2.50 -6.90
C ALA A 130 -11.22 3.32 -5.92
N LEU A 131 -11.41 3.11 -4.61
CA LEU A 131 -10.64 3.79 -3.55
C LEU A 131 -9.14 3.46 -3.65
N VAL A 132 -8.79 2.18 -3.85
CA VAL A 132 -7.41 1.74 -4.06
C VAL A 132 -6.82 2.35 -5.33
N ARG A 133 -7.59 2.49 -6.42
CA ARG A 133 -7.10 3.11 -7.66
C ARG A 133 -6.73 4.58 -7.47
N GLU A 134 -7.52 5.32 -6.69
CA GLU A 134 -7.35 6.77 -6.55
C GLU A 134 -6.47 7.19 -5.37
N HIS A 135 -5.94 6.28 -4.55
CA HIS A 135 -5.26 6.67 -3.30
C HIS A 135 -4.01 7.57 -3.50
N HIS A 136 -3.39 7.58 -4.68
CA HIS A 136 -2.34 8.54 -5.05
C HIS A 136 -2.88 9.89 -5.56
N GLN A 137 -4.08 9.90 -6.15
CA GLN A 137 -4.71 11.06 -6.78
C GLN A 137 -6.20 11.09 -6.41
N PRO A 138 -6.51 11.40 -5.14
CA PRO A 138 -7.83 11.15 -4.58
C PRO A 138 -8.90 12.07 -5.17
N GLN A 139 -10.03 11.49 -5.62
CA GLN A 139 -11.16 12.23 -6.19
C GLN A 139 -12.38 12.19 -5.28
N SER A 140 -12.64 11.07 -4.62
CA SER A 140 -13.74 10.95 -3.66
C SER A 140 -13.39 11.54 -2.28
N LEU A 141 -14.42 11.75 -1.45
CA LEU A 141 -14.22 12.17 -0.05
C LEU A 141 -13.34 11.17 0.71
N TRP A 142 -13.65 9.88 0.58
CA TRP A 142 -12.95 8.82 1.29
C TRP A 142 -11.56 8.56 0.73
N GLY A 143 -11.36 8.71 -0.59
CA GLY A 143 -10.03 8.71 -1.19
C GLY A 143 -9.14 9.81 -0.61
N ARG A 144 -9.67 11.04 -0.44
CA ARG A 144 -8.91 12.15 0.16
C ARG A 144 -8.53 11.88 1.61
N ARG A 145 -9.49 11.42 2.41
CA ARG A 145 -9.24 11.07 3.82
C ARG A 145 -8.25 9.93 3.98
N LEU A 146 -8.32 8.91 3.11
CA LEU A 146 -7.35 7.82 3.08
C LEU A 146 -5.95 8.34 2.72
N HIS A 147 -5.83 9.15 1.67
CA HIS A 147 -4.57 9.76 1.26
C HIS A 147 -3.94 10.64 2.36
N GLU A 148 -4.75 11.44 3.05
CA GLU A 148 -4.32 12.28 4.17
C GLU A 148 -3.74 11.45 5.33
N VAL A 149 -4.41 10.34 5.68
CA VAL A 149 -3.94 9.45 6.76
C VAL A 149 -2.70 8.67 6.33
N ASP A 150 -2.64 8.19 5.09
CA ASP A 150 -1.50 7.46 4.54
C ASP A 150 -0.22 8.30 4.56
N ALA A 151 -0.33 9.60 4.26
CA ALA A 151 0.79 10.54 4.25
C ALA A 151 1.41 10.81 5.64
N GLU A 152 0.82 10.33 6.74
CA GLU A 152 1.36 10.46 8.10
C GLU A 152 2.45 9.44 8.43
N PHE A 153 2.63 8.43 7.58
CA PHE A 153 3.49 7.28 7.81
C PHE A 153 4.74 7.26 6.91
#